data_AF-A0A7Y5DX53-F1
#
_entry.id   AF-A0A7Y5DX53-F1
#
_cell.length_a   1.000
_cell.length_b   1.000
_cell.length_c   1.000
_cell.angle_alpha   90.00
_cell.angle_beta   90.00
_cell.angle_gamma   90.00
#
_symmetry.space_group_name_H-M   'P 1'
#
loop_
_entity.id
_entity.type
_entity.pdbx_description
1 polymer ?
#
loop_
_entity_poly.entity_id
_entity_poly.type
_entity_poly.pdbx_seq_one_letter_code
_entity_poly.pdbx_strand_id
1 'polypeptide(L)'
;MYRELASVGKVFGIRGGPYAGKPRRVELHKLPEPVRERLSRAIHGSGLPHPILRITERARYSLWLPLMIIAAVAALITAREDFGVVGRPYQGPQFFLVYGAAIAILATGAVAIGRRMRRGPLAQGVYLFPLDIVEIDRTTMTVRPMGGLRRVTIENAGAGKTSLALTFEDDVRYVFQCRDEAHAEKTYEDLERAQDQIESLTLTKDLGDALDADPFFGVRVGDGSAEAEMRWRALAPDSQAVTARRTAAFSFVPPFVGVALGLGAFVARNAFSDDMAYEAARTENTSISLGTYLAAGGRRHRDQARARLAELQARETSLHETDVLQKQMHDDQNKDAIWKSPDVDLTPEQRAKAAALTRTSLEAYEPIKAKDANVAKRINGLLARGSQTGDRALTVRFTRSLKDTTAPSDAGRKWFEGPALDGFQDIAFRAFRKVFGQTFSPLVLDVKQTTSDPDLAIVYQVKRAADLDVEVVFDVSFAMAEGKPVTFHLTMPRPKDTPKLRAGSLYRTTDRGPIVEQCELLSARAFDRLYDELYALFFSGPIRVPVAVPSATVAPPTPH
;
A
#
# COMPACT_ATOMS: atom_id res chain seq x y z
N MET A 1 35.36 6.24 -35.34
CA MET A 1 36.27 7.06 -36.17
C MET A 1 37.00 8.00 -35.23
N TYR A 2 38.33 8.10 -35.34
CA TYR A 2 39.15 8.97 -34.49
C TYR A 2 39.61 10.16 -35.33
N ARG A 3 39.53 11.36 -34.78
CA ARG A 3 40.08 12.57 -35.41
C ARG A 3 41.11 13.14 -34.46
N GLU A 4 42.36 13.20 -34.92
CA GLU A 4 43.45 13.84 -34.19
C GLU A 4 43.39 15.34 -34.48
N LEU A 5 43.23 16.17 -33.44
CA LEU A 5 43.04 17.62 -33.57
C LEU A 5 44.35 18.39 -33.77
N ALA A 6 45.19 17.91 -34.69
CA ALA A 6 46.56 18.35 -34.97
C ALA A 6 47.63 17.78 -34.02
N SER A 7 48.75 17.44 -34.64
CA SER A 7 50.00 17.05 -34.01
C SER A 7 50.81 18.31 -33.70
N VAL A 8 51.21 18.47 -32.42
CA VAL A 8 52.23 19.45 -31.99
C VAL A 8 51.83 20.94 -32.15
N GLY A 9 50.63 21.33 -31.71
CA GLY A 9 50.30 22.74 -31.45
C GLY A 9 51.04 23.30 -30.21
N LYS A 10 51.03 24.63 -30.01
CA LYS A 10 51.66 25.35 -28.87
C LYS A 10 51.29 24.80 -27.49
N VAL A 11 50.16 24.09 -27.38
CA VAL A 11 49.70 23.34 -26.19
C VAL A 11 50.79 22.44 -25.59
N PHE A 12 51.74 21.97 -26.40
CA PHE A 12 52.85 21.09 -25.99
C PHE A 12 54.15 21.83 -25.58
N GLY A 13 54.12 23.17 -25.56
CA GLY A 13 55.32 24.01 -25.53
C GLY A 13 55.92 24.28 -24.15
N ILE A 14 55.14 24.18 -23.06
CA ILE A 14 55.65 24.47 -21.71
C ILE A 14 56.32 23.22 -21.13
N ARG A 15 57.50 22.89 -21.68
CA ARG A 15 58.35 21.78 -21.20
C ARG A 15 59.26 22.17 -20.02
N GLY A 16 59.22 23.43 -19.59
CA GLY A 16 60.00 23.95 -18.48
C GLY A 16 59.13 24.65 -17.43
N GLY A 17 59.69 24.82 -16.23
CA GLY A 17 59.03 25.55 -15.14
C GLY A 17 58.01 24.73 -14.35
N PRO A 18 57.17 25.37 -13.53
CA PRO A 18 56.24 24.70 -12.59
C PRO A 18 55.13 23.90 -13.29
N TYR A 19 54.94 24.12 -14.60
CA TYR A 19 53.92 23.49 -15.43
C TYR A 19 54.41 22.22 -16.15
N ALA A 20 55.73 21.97 -16.11
CA ALA A 20 56.33 20.72 -16.56
C ALA A 20 56.63 19.84 -15.33
N GLY A 21 56.15 18.60 -15.31
CA GLY A 21 56.47 17.72 -14.20
C GLY A 21 55.63 16.46 -14.09
N LYS A 22 56.07 15.59 -13.18
CA LYS A 22 55.35 14.36 -12.81
C LYS A 22 54.04 14.71 -12.08
N PRO A 23 53.01 13.86 -12.17
CA PRO A 23 51.80 13.99 -11.38
C PRO A 23 52.12 14.10 -9.88
N ARG A 24 51.43 15.00 -9.19
CA ARG A 24 51.62 15.25 -7.75
C ARG A 24 50.41 14.79 -6.97
N ARG A 25 50.63 13.94 -5.97
CA ARG A 25 49.58 13.46 -5.10
C ARG A 25 49.61 14.23 -3.79
N VAL A 26 48.52 14.94 -3.49
CA VAL A 26 48.35 15.76 -2.29
C VAL A 26 47.17 15.23 -1.49
N GLU A 27 47.33 15.04 -0.19
CA GLU A 27 46.20 14.70 0.67
C GLU A 27 45.32 15.93 0.88
N LEU A 28 44.01 15.82 0.61
CA LEU A 28 43.07 16.95 0.62
C LEU A 28 43.01 17.67 1.97
N HIS A 29 43.18 16.93 3.06
CA HIS A 29 43.18 17.50 4.41
C HIS A 29 44.49 18.22 4.77
N LYS A 30 45.57 17.98 4.01
CA LYS A 30 46.83 18.73 4.12
C LYS A 30 46.79 20.02 3.29
N LEU A 31 45.76 20.23 2.48
CA LEU A 31 45.60 21.48 1.73
C LEU A 31 45.24 22.63 2.71
N PRO A 32 45.85 23.81 2.53
CA PRO A 32 45.48 25.01 3.28
C PRO A 32 44.00 25.33 3.08
N GLU A 33 43.32 25.82 4.12
CA GLU A 33 41.90 26.20 4.02
C GLU A 33 41.62 27.15 2.83
N PRO A 34 42.42 28.20 2.57
CA PRO A 34 42.17 29.10 1.44
C PRO A 34 42.30 28.43 0.07
N VAL A 35 43.12 27.39 -0.05
CA VAL A 35 43.27 26.60 -1.30
C VAL A 35 42.07 25.65 -1.43
N ARG A 36 41.66 25.02 -0.33
CA ARG A 36 40.50 24.12 -0.30
C ARG A 36 39.19 24.84 -0.63
N GLU A 37 39.00 26.04 -0.09
CA GLU A 37 37.85 26.90 -0.38
C GLU A 37 37.86 27.39 -1.84
N ARG A 38 39.01 27.84 -2.36
CA ARG A 38 39.14 28.21 -3.78
C ARG A 38 38.84 27.04 -4.70
N LEU A 39 39.43 25.87 -4.43
CA LEU A 39 39.17 24.65 -5.18
C LEU A 39 37.70 24.24 -5.10
N SER A 40 37.09 24.35 -3.93
CA SER A 40 35.67 24.07 -3.76
C SER A 40 34.81 25.03 -4.58
N ARG A 41 35.09 26.33 -4.51
CA ARG A 41 34.38 27.33 -5.32
C ARG A 41 34.55 27.09 -6.81
N ALA A 42 35.76 26.80 -7.25
CA ALA A 42 36.10 26.46 -8.63
C ALA A 42 35.29 25.25 -9.15
N ILE A 43 35.30 24.13 -8.42
CA ILE A 43 34.58 22.90 -8.77
C ILE A 43 33.06 23.10 -8.77
N HIS A 44 32.53 23.90 -7.84
CA HIS A 44 31.11 24.22 -7.76
C HIS A 44 30.66 25.30 -8.76
N GLY A 45 31.56 25.89 -9.54
CA GLY A 45 31.22 26.96 -10.49
C GLY A 45 30.96 28.32 -9.84
N SER A 46 31.33 28.51 -8.57
CA SER A 46 31.11 29.76 -7.81
C SER A 46 32.37 30.63 -7.67
N GLY A 47 33.52 30.18 -8.17
CA GLY A 47 34.75 30.95 -8.23
C GLY A 47 35.59 30.58 -9.46
N LEU A 48 36.48 31.48 -9.86
CA LEU A 48 37.39 31.28 -10.99
C LEU A 48 38.71 30.62 -10.53
N PRO A 49 39.39 29.88 -11.43
CA PRO A 49 38.90 29.40 -12.72
C PRO A 49 37.93 28.21 -12.58
N HIS A 50 37.00 28.07 -13.52
CA HIS A 50 36.11 26.91 -13.58
C HIS A 50 36.77 25.74 -14.32
N PRO A 51 36.47 24.47 -13.95
CA PRO A 51 36.88 23.33 -14.77
C PRO A 51 36.17 23.38 -16.13
N ILE A 52 36.94 23.22 -17.21
CA ILE A 52 36.45 23.21 -18.59
C ILE A 52 35.59 21.96 -18.82
N LEU A 53 36.07 20.79 -18.37
CA LEU A 53 35.32 19.54 -18.36
C LEU A 53 35.41 18.85 -17.01
N ARG A 54 34.40 18.05 -16.69
CA ARG A 54 34.38 17.22 -15.48
C ARG A 54 33.84 15.82 -15.76
N ILE A 55 34.52 14.83 -15.21
CA ILE A 55 34.07 13.46 -15.10
C ILE A 55 33.72 13.26 -13.64
N THR A 56 32.49 13.59 -13.27
CA THR A 56 31.97 13.19 -11.96
C THR A 56 31.73 11.69 -12.01
N GLU A 57 32.25 10.92 -11.04
CA GLU A 57 31.78 9.55 -10.87
C GLU A 57 30.26 9.61 -10.76
N ARG A 58 29.56 9.07 -11.77
CA ARG A 58 28.10 9.04 -11.79
C ARG A 58 27.72 8.42 -10.47
N ALA A 59 27.06 9.21 -9.63
CA ALA A 59 26.69 8.84 -8.29
C ALA A 59 26.03 7.47 -8.36
N ARG A 60 26.78 6.37 -8.12
CA ARG A 60 26.20 5.03 -8.14
C ARG A 60 25.00 5.12 -7.22
N TYR A 61 23.80 4.93 -7.76
CA TYR A 61 22.57 5.02 -6.99
C TYR A 61 22.84 4.22 -5.73
N SER A 62 22.78 4.91 -4.58
CA SER A 62 23.16 4.25 -3.35
C SER A 62 22.19 3.09 -3.21
N LEU A 63 22.66 1.85 -3.31
CA LEU A 63 21.84 0.65 -3.13
C LEU A 63 21.04 0.72 -1.82
N TRP A 64 21.53 1.52 -0.86
CA TRP A 64 20.83 1.92 0.35
C TRP A 64 19.44 2.52 0.13
N LEU A 65 19.22 3.42 -0.84
CA LEU A 65 17.90 4.07 -0.98
C LEU A 65 16.76 3.07 -1.28
N PRO A 66 16.84 2.19 -2.30
CA PRO A 66 15.79 1.20 -2.51
C PRO A 66 15.69 0.22 -1.33
N LEU A 67 16.81 -0.16 -0.71
CA LEU A 67 16.82 -1.05 0.46
C LEU A 67 16.10 -0.43 1.67
N MET A 68 16.28 0.87 1.89
CA MET A 68 15.58 1.65 2.93
C MET A 68 14.07 1.68 2.66
N ILE A 69 13.66 1.88 1.41
CA ILE A 69 12.24 1.90 1.03
C ILE A 69 11.61 0.54 1.31
N ILE A 70 12.27 -0.56 0.89
CA ILE A 70 11.81 -1.93 1.14
C ILE A 70 11.70 -2.19 2.65
N ALA A 71 12.70 -1.80 3.44
CA ALA A 71 12.69 -1.96 4.89
C ALA A 71 11.55 -1.15 5.56
N ALA A 72 11.30 0.08 5.12
CA ALA A 72 10.21 0.90 5.62
C ALA A 72 8.83 0.28 5.31
N VAL A 73 8.65 -0.20 4.08
CA VAL A 73 7.41 -0.88 3.68
C VAL A 73 7.20 -2.17 4.47
N ALA A 74 8.25 -2.98 4.65
CA ALA A 74 8.19 -4.19 5.45
C ALA A 74 7.80 -3.88 6.91
N ALA A 75 8.45 -2.90 7.54
CA ALA A 75 8.11 -2.47 8.90
C ALA A 75 6.65 -1.99 9.01
N LEU A 76 6.13 -1.27 8.00
CA LEU A 76 4.76 -0.78 7.99
C LEU A 76 3.72 -1.90 7.82
N ILE A 77 3.96 -2.84 6.89
CA ILE A 77 3.10 -4.01 6.69
C ILE A 77 3.04 -4.83 7.98
N THR A 78 4.21 -5.12 8.56
CA THR A 78 4.32 -5.81 9.83
C THR A 78 3.63 -5.03 10.96
N ALA A 79 3.69 -3.70 11.01
CA ALA A 79 2.99 -2.93 12.03
C ALA A 79 1.46 -3.09 11.98
N ARG A 80 0.89 -3.24 10.78
CA ARG A 80 -0.55 -3.36 10.58
C ARG A 80 -1.11 -4.77 10.75
N GLU A 81 -0.31 -5.79 10.45
CA GLU A 81 -0.73 -7.18 10.55
C GLU A 81 -1.24 -7.49 11.97
N ASP A 82 -2.48 -7.97 12.11
CA ASP A 82 -3.14 -8.29 13.39
C ASP A 82 -3.18 -7.13 14.41
N PHE A 83 -3.18 -5.87 13.97
CA PHE A 83 -3.24 -4.74 14.90
C PHE A 83 -4.67 -4.53 15.44
N GLY A 84 -4.84 -4.64 16.76
CA GLY A 84 -6.14 -4.43 17.42
C GLY A 84 -7.15 -5.57 17.25
N VAL A 85 -6.72 -6.74 16.76
CA VAL A 85 -7.60 -7.90 16.55
C VAL A 85 -7.82 -8.62 17.89
N VAL A 86 -9.08 -8.75 18.32
CA VAL A 86 -9.48 -9.36 19.61
C VAL A 86 -8.87 -10.75 19.84
N GLY A 87 -8.86 -11.60 18.81
CA GLY A 87 -8.32 -12.96 18.89
C GLY A 87 -6.79 -13.06 18.81
N ARG A 88 -6.09 -11.96 18.51
CA ARG A 88 -4.63 -11.92 18.35
C ARG A 88 -4.07 -10.55 18.77
N PRO A 89 -4.17 -10.17 20.05
CA PRO A 89 -3.75 -8.86 20.52
C PRO A 89 -2.24 -8.63 20.38
N TYR A 90 -1.44 -9.70 20.29
CA TYR A 90 0.03 -9.64 20.23
C TYR A 90 0.60 -10.34 18.99
N GLN A 91 1.66 -9.74 18.46
CA GLN A 91 2.58 -10.42 17.55
C GLN A 91 3.54 -11.33 18.30
N GLY A 92 3.84 -12.49 17.70
CA GLY A 92 4.80 -13.44 18.24
C GLY A 92 6.26 -12.94 18.17
N PRO A 93 7.19 -13.62 18.86
CA PRO A 93 8.58 -13.20 18.95
C PRO A 93 9.32 -13.19 17.61
N GLN A 94 8.86 -13.93 16.59
CA GLN A 94 9.44 -13.90 15.25
C GLN A 94 9.48 -12.49 14.65
N PHE A 95 8.51 -11.62 15.02
CA PHE A 95 8.45 -10.26 14.51
C PHE A 95 9.55 -9.36 15.08
N PHE A 96 10.20 -9.72 16.20
CA PHE A 96 11.38 -9.01 16.71
C PHE A 96 12.49 -8.92 15.65
N LEU A 97 12.72 -10.02 14.92
CA LEU A 97 13.74 -10.08 13.88
C LEU A 97 13.39 -9.14 12.72
N VAL A 98 12.10 -9.06 12.36
CA VAL A 98 11.62 -8.22 11.27
C VAL A 98 11.75 -6.74 11.63
N TYR A 99 11.26 -6.30 12.79
CA TYR A 99 11.41 -4.91 13.24
C TYR A 99 12.88 -4.53 13.44
N GLY A 100 13.65 -5.41 14.08
CA GLY A 100 15.08 -5.19 14.34
C GLY A 100 15.87 -5.04 13.05
N ALA A 101 15.68 -5.94 12.08
CA ALA A 101 16.35 -5.88 10.79
C ALA A 101 15.91 -4.66 9.97
N ALA A 102 14.60 -4.39 9.89
CA ALA A 102 14.08 -3.26 9.12
C ALA A 102 14.62 -1.92 9.67
N ILE A 103 14.56 -1.71 10.98
CA ILE A 103 15.02 -0.46 11.59
C ILE A 103 16.56 -0.36 11.60
N ALA A 104 17.29 -1.48 11.69
CA ALA A 104 18.75 -1.50 11.50
C ALA A 104 19.17 -1.10 10.08
N ILE A 105 18.46 -1.60 9.05
CA ILE A 105 18.65 -1.17 7.66
C ILE A 105 18.35 0.33 7.54
N LEU A 106 17.25 0.81 8.14
CA LEU A 106 16.87 2.21 8.13
C LEU A 106 17.95 3.12 8.74
N ALA A 107 18.42 2.77 9.94
CA ALA A 107 19.47 3.53 10.62
C ALA A 107 20.78 3.52 9.83
N THR A 108 21.18 2.37 9.30
CA THR A 108 22.44 2.22 8.55
C THR A 108 22.40 2.97 7.22
N GLY A 109 21.31 2.86 6.46
CA GLY A 109 21.17 3.57 5.20
C GLY A 109 21.04 5.08 5.40
N ALA A 110 20.37 5.54 6.46
CA ALA A 110 20.34 6.97 6.81
C ALA A 110 21.75 7.52 7.11
N VAL A 111 22.57 6.77 7.87
CA VAL A 111 23.97 7.16 8.13
C VAL A 111 24.82 7.07 6.86
N ALA A 112 24.62 6.07 6.00
CA ALA A 112 25.35 5.95 4.74
C ALA A 112 25.02 7.11 3.78
N ILE A 113 23.75 7.48 3.66
CA ILE A 113 23.29 8.64 2.88
C ILE A 113 23.79 9.93 3.51
N GLY A 114 23.67 10.09 4.84
CA GLY A 114 24.18 11.25 5.57
C GLY A 114 25.68 11.43 5.41
N ARG A 115 26.48 10.37 5.50
CA ARG A 115 27.93 10.40 5.21
C ARG A 115 28.21 10.75 3.76
N ARG A 116 27.36 10.34 2.83
CA ARG A 116 27.48 10.71 1.41
C ARG A 116 27.18 12.19 1.19
N MET A 117 26.14 12.73 1.83
CA MET A 117 25.79 14.14 1.79
C MET A 117 26.83 15.02 2.50
N ARG A 118 27.47 14.47 3.54
CA ARG A 118 28.60 15.07 4.25
C ARG A 118 29.97 14.77 3.63
N ARG A 119 30.04 14.13 2.44
CA ARG A 119 31.31 14.09 1.70
C ARG A 119 31.76 15.54 1.54
N GLY A 120 33.04 15.79 1.86
CA GLY A 120 33.59 17.12 2.04
C GLY A 120 33.35 18.05 0.85
N PRO A 121 33.78 19.32 0.94
CA PRO A 121 33.47 20.38 -0.03
C PRO A 121 33.99 20.13 -1.46
N LEU A 122 34.53 18.95 -1.77
CA LEU A 122 35.12 18.59 -3.04
C LEU A 122 34.48 17.30 -3.53
N ALA A 123 33.70 17.40 -4.61
CA ALA A 123 33.10 16.24 -5.24
C ALA A 123 34.19 15.34 -5.85
N GLN A 124 34.02 14.02 -5.72
CA GLN A 124 34.93 13.05 -6.34
C GLN A 124 34.78 13.05 -7.86
N GLY A 125 35.89 12.95 -8.56
CA GLY A 125 35.90 12.96 -10.02
C GLY A 125 37.22 13.48 -10.60
N VAL A 126 37.26 13.55 -11.92
CA VAL A 126 38.37 14.11 -12.69
C VAL A 126 37.93 15.44 -13.29
N TYR A 127 38.70 16.49 -13.04
CA TYR A 127 38.40 17.85 -13.48
C TYR A 127 39.51 18.32 -14.41
N LEU A 128 39.14 18.81 -15.59
CA LEU A 128 40.04 19.43 -16.53
C LEU A 128 40.06 20.94 -16.26
N PHE A 129 41.13 21.43 -15.65
CA PHE A 129 41.44 22.85 -15.52
C PHE A 129 42.36 23.29 -16.67
N PRO A 130 42.49 24.60 -16.93
CA PRO A 130 43.36 25.12 -17.99
C PRO A 130 44.78 24.54 -18.04
N LEU A 131 45.39 24.35 -16.87
CA LEU A 131 46.77 23.93 -16.73
C LEU A 131 46.95 22.54 -16.11
N ASP A 132 45.89 21.93 -15.58
CA ASP A 132 45.98 20.65 -14.87
C ASP A 132 44.75 19.77 -15.07
N ILE A 133 44.98 18.46 -15.04
CA ILE A 133 43.94 17.50 -14.72
C ILE A 133 44.03 17.20 -13.23
N VAL A 134 42.90 17.37 -12.56
CA VAL A 134 42.80 17.20 -11.11
C VAL A 134 41.89 16.03 -10.85
N GLU A 135 42.46 14.93 -10.38
CA GLU A 135 41.73 13.75 -9.96
C GLU A 135 41.53 13.79 -8.45
N ILE A 136 40.28 13.89 -8.02
CA ILE A 136 39.90 13.92 -6.61
C ILE A 136 39.31 12.57 -6.25
N ASP A 137 40.12 11.76 -5.56
CA ASP A 137 39.66 10.59 -4.82
C ASP A 137 39.42 10.98 -3.36
N ARG A 138 38.47 10.33 -2.69
CA ARG A 138 37.99 10.49 -1.30
C ARG A 138 38.82 11.37 -0.37
N THR A 139 40.13 11.12 -0.27
CA THR A 139 41.05 11.82 0.63
C THR A 139 42.29 12.38 -0.07
N THR A 140 42.52 12.06 -1.35
CA THR A 140 43.72 12.44 -2.09
C THR A 140 43.36 13.10 -3.41
N MET A 141 44.04 14.20 -3.70
CA MET A 141 43.99 14.89 -4.97
C MET A 141 45.27 14.63 -5.74
N THR A 142 45.15 14.14 -6.97
CA THR A 142 46.28 14.03 -7.90
C THR A 142 46.17 15.17 -8.89
N VAL A 143 47.17 16.07 -8.90
CA VAL A 143 47.29 17.17 -9.85
C VAL A 143 48.28 16.76 -10.92
N ARG A 144 47.82 16.70 -12.18
CA ARG A 144 48.62 16.32 -13.34
C ARG A 144 48.77 17.54 -14.27
N PRO A 145 49.98 18.11 -14.38
CA PRO A 145 50.20 19.27 -15.23
C PRO A 145 49.97 18.97 -16.72
N MET A 146 49.45 19.95 -17.46
CA MET A 146 49.26 19.85 -18.92
C MET A 146 50.56 19.80 -19.70
N GLY A 147 51.70 20.24 -19.13
CA GLY A 147 52.99 20.18 -19.81
C GLY A 147 53.43 18.77 -20.21
N GLY A 148 52.87 17.73 -19.58
CA GLY A 148 53.10 16.33 -19.95
C GLY A 148 52.10 15.75 -20.97
N LEU A 149 51.22 16.56 -21.56
CA LEU A 149 50.30 16.09 -22.58
C LEU A 149 51.08 15.68 -23.83
N ARG A 150 50.71 14.59 -24.50
CA ARG A 150 51.33 14.12 -25.76
C ARG A 150 50.38 14.16 -26.94
N ARG A 151 49.12 13.83 -26.69
CA ARG A 151 48.12 13.67 -27.74
C ARG A 151 46.75 14.07 -27.24
N VAL A 152 46.00 14.76 -28.09
CA VAL A 152 44.58 15.03 -27.92
C VAL A 152 43.81 14.44 -29.09
N THR A 153 42.87 13.55 -28.80
CA THR A 153 42.01 12.92 -29.82
C THR A 153 40.55 13.17 -29.52
N ILE A 154 39.77 13.45 -30.56
CA ILE A 154 38.31 13.31 -30.50
C ILE A 154 37.98 11.88 -30.93
N GLU A 155 37.31 11.18 -30.03
CA GLU A 155 36.87 9.81 -30.25
C GLU A 155 35.35 9.74 -30.34
N ASN A 156 34.86 9.22 -31.46
CA ASN A 156 33.46 8.92 -31.66
C ASN A 156 33.24 7.42 -31.38
N ALA A 157 32.64 7.11 -30.22
CA ALA A 157 32.43 5.75 -29.71
C ALA A 157 31.19 5.04 -30.29
N GLY A 158 30.54 5.64 -31.30
CA GLY A 158 29.26 5.19 -31.82
C GLY A 158 28.08 5.57 -30.91
N ALA A 159 26.85 5.43 -31.41
CA ALA A 159 25.61 5.81 -30.71
C ALA A 159 25.55 7.30 -30.27
N GLY A 160 26.16 8.20 -31.05
CA GLY A 160 26.16 9.64 -30.76
C GLY A 160 26.99 10.04 -29.53
N LYS A 161 27.88 9.16 -29.04
CA LYS A 161 28.80 9.47 -27.94
C LYS A 161 30.13 9.94 -28.50
N THR A 162 30.43 11.22 -28.28
CA THR A 162 31.72 11.84 -28.61
C THR A 162 32.50 12.07 -27.33
N SER A 163 33.82 11.89 -27.36
CA SER A 163 34.68 12.12 -26.21
C SER A 163 36.00 12.77 -26.60
N LEU A 164 36.50 13.65 -25.73
CA LEU A 164 37.83 14.24 -25.81
C LEU A 164 38.80 13.42 -24.96
N ALA A 165 39.76 12.77 -25.61
CA ALA A 165 40.78 11.97 -24.97
C ALA A 165 42.12 12.71 -24.92
N LEU A 166 42.70 12.79 -23.73
CA LEU A 166 43.97 13.41 -23.42
C LEU A 166 44.96 12.33 -22.99
N THR A 167 46.04 12.12 -23.75
CA THR A 167 47.08 11.12 -23.47
C THR A 167 48.37 11.82 -23.09
N PHE A 168 49.00 11.41 -21.99
CA PHE A 168 50.19 12.02 -21.41
C PHE A 168 51.47 11.24 -21.74
N GLU A 169 52.65 11.77 -21.37
CA GLU A 169 53.95 11.14 -21.66
C GLU A 169 54.15 9.77 -20.98
N ASP A 170 53.43 9.52 -19.88
CA ASP A 170 53.41 8.25 -19.16
C ASP A 170 52.33 7.29 -19.66
N ASP A 171 51.79 7.54 -20.87
CA ASP A 171 50.69 6.81 -21.51
C ASP A 171 49.37 6.82 -20.70
N VAL A 172 49.29 7.59 -19.61
CA VAL A 172 48.04 7.76 -18.88
C VAL A 172 47.07 8.55 -19.74
N ARG A 173 45.84 8.05 -19.83
CA ARG A 173 44.81 8.56 -20.72
C ARG A 173 43.57 8.95 -19.94
N TYR A 174 43.10 10.18 -20.14
CA TYR A 174 41.86 10.70 -19.58
C TYR A 174 40.84 10.92 -20.70
N VAL A 175 39.60 10.46 -20.50
CA VAL A 175 38.55 10.50 -21.53
C VAL A 175 37.34 11.26 -21.02
N PHE A 176 37.13 12.48 -21.52
CA PHE A 176 36.03 13.33 -21.14
C PHE A 176 34.88 13.18 -22.14
N GLN A 177 33.66 12.95 -21.66
CA GLN A 177 32.49 12.82 -22.52
C GLN A 177 32.02 14.20 -22.96
N CYS A 178 31.87 14.39 -24.27
CA CYS A 178 31.36 15.61 -24.90
C CYS A 178 29.98 15.34 -25.51
N ARG A 179 29.23 16.41 -25.78
CA ARG A 179 27.86 16.28 -26.32
C ARG A 179 27.90 15.84 -27.78
N ASP A 180 28.82 16.43 -28.53
CA ASP A 180 29.03 16.28 -29.96
C ASP A 180 30.49 16.68 -30.28
N GLU A 181 30.89 16.49 -31.55
CA GLU A 181 32.23 16.82 -32.04
C GLU A 181 32.52 18.32 -31.94
N ALA A 182 31.55 19.18 -32.29
CA ALA A 182 31.70 20.63 -32.19
C ALA A 182 31.95 21.09 -30.74
N HIS A 183 31.30 20.49 -29.74
CA HIS A 183 31.56 20.79 -28.34
C HIS A 183 32.97 20.32 -27.92
N ALA A 184 33.44 19.16 -28.43
CA ALA A 184 34.80 18.70 -28.15
C ALA A 184 35.86 19.61 -28.78
N GLU A 185 35.65 20.07 -30.03
CA GLU A 185 36.51 21.05 -30.71
C GLU A 185 36.54 22.38 -29.94
N LYS A 186 35.38 22.94 -29.59
CA LYS A 186 35.31 24.18 -28.81
C LYS A 186 36.01 24.04 -27.45
N THR A 187 35.86 22.91 -26.79
CA THR A 187 36.54 22.64 -25.51
C THR A 187 38.06 22.64 -25.69
N TYR A 188 38.54 22.05 -26.78
CA TYR A 188 39.96 22.08 -27.11
C TYR A 188 40.44 23.52 -27.34
N GLU A 189 39.71 24.33 -28.13
CA GLU A 189 40.03 25.75 -28.34
C GLU A 189 40.04 26.56 -27.04
N ASP A 190 39.08 26.30 -26.13
CA ASP A 190 39.01 26.95 -24.83
C ASP A 190 40.21 26.57 -23.94
N LEU A 191 40.71 25.33 -24.06
CA LEU A 191 41.95 24.90 -23.40
C LEU A 191 43.18 25.64 -23.96
N GLU A 192 43.30 25.77 -25.28
CA GLU A 192 44.40 26.53 -25.92
C GLU A 192 44.38 28.00 -25.47
N ARG A 193 43.20 28.64 -25.55
CA ARG A 193 43.04 30.05 -25.17
C ARG A 193 43.39 30.30 -23.70
N ALA A 194 42.99 29.39 -22.81
CA ALA A 194 43.28 29.52 -21.39
C ALA A 194 44.78 29.35 -21.08
N GLN A 195 45.48 28.50 -21.83
CA GLN A 195 46.95 28.36 -21.72
C GLN A 195 47.67 29.62 -22.22
N ASP A 196 47.29 30.15 -23.38
CA ASP A 196 47.86 31.39 -23.94
C ASP A 196 47.68 32.57 -22.97
N GLN A 197 46.51 32.67 -22.34
CA GLN A 197 46.23 33.71 -21.34
C GLN A 197 47.18 33.60 -20.15
N ILE A 198 47.36 32.40 -19.60
CA ILE A 198 48.23 32.19 -18.42
C ILE A 198 49.71 32.41 -18.79
N GLU A 199 50.14 31.98 -19.97
CA GLU A 199 51.49 32.26 -20.46
C GLU A 199 51.71 33.77 -20.55
N SER A 200 50.75 34.51 -21.10
CA SER A 200 50.83 35.98 -21.19
C SER A 200 50.92 36.66 -19.82
N LEU A 201 50.12 36.23 -18.83
CA LEU A 201 50.13 36.77 -17.46
C LEU A 201 51.45 36.46 -16.74
N THR A 202 52.03 35.28 -17.00
CA THR A 202 53.31 34.88 -16.43
C THR A 202 54.46 35.73 -17.00
N LEU A 203 54.41 36.05 -18.30
CA LEU A 203 55.44 36.86 -18.97
C LEU A 203 55.39 38.34 -18.58
N THR A 204 54.21 38.91 -18.32
CA THR A 204 54.04 40.32 -17.93
C THR A 204 54.41 40.61 -16.47
N LYS A 205 54.83 39.59 -15.71
CA LYS A 205 55.17 39.65 -14.27
C LYS A 205 54.01 40.06 -13.36
N ASP A 206 52.76 39.92 -13.81
CA ASP A 206 51.60 40.06 -12.92
C ASP A 206 51.32 38.74 -12.19
N LEU A 207 52.13 38.49 -11.16
CA LEU A 207 52.05 37.26 -10.39
C LEU A 207 50.72 37.16 -9.61
N GLY A 208 50.08 38.30 -9.29
CA GLY A 208 48.80 38.32 -8.59
C GLY A 208 47.68 37.74 -9.46
N ASP A 209 47.56 38.26 -10.68
CA ASP A 209 46.56 37.79 -11.63
C ASP A 209 46.83 36.34 -12.07
N ALA A 210 48.10 35.95 -12.19
CA ALA A 210 48.47 34.56 -12.47
C ALA A 210 48.06 33.59 -11.33
N LEU A 211 48.17 34.02 -10.07
CA LEU A 211 47.74 33.23 -8.90
C LEU A 211 46.21 33.07 -8.82
N ASP A 212 45.46 34.07 -9.29
CA ASP A 212 44.00 34.00 -9.36
C ASP A 212 43.51 33.16 -10.55
N ALA A 213 44.29 33.13 -11.63
CA ALA A 213 44.04 32.27 -12.80
C ALA A 213 44.43 30.80 -12.57
N ASP A 214 45.24 30.50 -11.53
CA ASP A 214 45.74 29.16 -11.24
C ASP A 214 45.55 28.75 -9.76
N PRO A 215 44.52 27.96 -9.43
CA PRO A 215 44.23 27.54 -8.06
C PRO A 215 45.26 26.53 -7.51
N PHE A 216 46.15 25.98 -8.37
CA PHE A 216 47.16 25.00 -8.01
C PHE A 216 48.58 25.57 -8.04
N PHE A 217 48.76 26.86 -8.31
CA PHE A 217 50.09 27.46 -8.36
C PHE A 217 50.89 27.22 -7.07
N GLY A 218 50.26 27.40 -5.91
CA GLY A 218 50.89 27.15 -4.61
C GLY A 218 51.26 25.68 -4.38
N VAL A 219 50.49 24.75 -4.95
CA VAL A 219 50.81 23.31 -4.93
C VAL A 219 51.99 23.01 -5.85
N ARG A 220 52.10 23.70 -6.99
CA ARG A 220 53.19 23.54 -7.97
C ARG A 220 54.52 24.11 -7.50
N VAL A 221 54.52 25.27 -6.85
CA VAL A 221 55.75 25.93 -6.40
C VAL A 221 56.28 25.33 -5.09
N GLY A 222 55.43 24.62 -4.33
CA GLY A 222 55.78 24.05 -3.02
C GLY A 222 56.80 22.91 -2.98
N ASP A 223 57.18 22.31 -4.12
CA ASP A 223 57.99 21.07 -4.17
C ASP A 223 59.51 21.29 -4.12
N GLY A 224 60.03 22.15 -3.23
CA GLY A 224 61.48 22.37 -3.17
C GLY A 224 62.09 22.64 -1.81
N SER A 225 61.40 23.32 -0.89
CA SER A 225 61.97 23.57 0.43
C SER A 225 61.43 22.55 1.44
N ALA A 226 62.34 21.84 2.10
CA ALA A 226 62.03 21.07 3.31
C ALA A 226 61.27 21.91 4.36
N GLU A 227 61.41 23.24 4.30
CA GLU A 227 60.63 24.21 5.08
C GLU A 227 59.14 24.25 4.73
N ALA A 228 58.76 24.19 3.46
CA ALA A 228 57.34 24.14 3.09
C ALA A 228 56.72 22.83 3.63
N GLU A 229 57.39 21.69 3.44
CA GLU A 229 56.92 20.40 3.95
C GLU A 229 56.88 20.35 5.49
N MET A 230 57.88 20.91 6.19
CA MET A 230 57.87 21.05 7.65
C MET A 230 56.77 22.00 8.14
N ARG A 231 56.53 23.12 7.46
CA ARG A 231 55.48 24.09 7.82
C ARG A 231 54.09 23.48 7.62
N TRP A 232 53.90 22.65 6.59
CA TRP A 232 52.66 21.90 6.39
C TRP A 232 52.46 20.78 7.42
N ARG A 233 53.53 20.06 7.80
CA ARG A 233 53.45 19.03 8.85
C ARG A 233 53.23 19.61 10.25
N ALA A 234 53.79 20.77 10.57
CA ALA A 234 53.60 21.44 11.85
C ALA A 234 52.18 21.99 12.05
N LEU A 235 51.47 22.28 10.94
CA LEU A 235 50.10 22.80 10.96
C LEU A 235 49.03 21.71 10.80
N ALA A 236 49.40 20.50 10.36
CA ALA A 236 48.48 19.38 10.26
C ALA A 236 48.35 18.70 11.64
N PRO A 237 47.22 18.85 12.36
CA PRO A 237 47.04 18.16 13.63
C PRO A 237 47.09 16.64 13.39
N ASP A 238 47.72 15.93 14.34
CA ASP A 238 48.08 14.50 14.39
C ASP A 238 46.86 13.54 14.40
N SER A 239 45.88 13.84 13.55
CA SER A 239 44.50 13.38 13.59
C SER A 239 44.27 12.09 12.80
N GLN A 240 45.28 11.60 12.05
CA GLN A 240 45.09 10.47 11.12
C GLN A 240 44.79 9.14 11.85
N ALA A 241 45.49 8.82 12.94
CA ALA A 241 45.29 7.56 13.66
C ALA A 241 43.96 7.53 14.45
N VAL A 242 43.53 8.68 14.99
CA VAL A 242 42.27 8.80 15.76
C VAL A 242 41.06 8.71 14.83
N THR A 243 41.17 9.21 13.59
CA THR A 243 40.04 9.30 12.66
C THR A 243 39.71 7.94 12.03
N ALA A 244 40.70 7.11 11.68
CA ALA A 244 40.49 5.77 11.12
C ALA A 244 39.83 4.80 12.13
N ARG A 245 40.29 4.81 13.39
CA ARG A 245 39.73 3.95 14.44
C ARG A 245 38.31 4.39 14.84
N ARG A 246 38.04 5.70 14.87
CA ARG A 246 36.69 6.24 15.05
C ARG A 246 35.76 5.87 13.90
N THR A 247 36.19 6.01 12.64
CA THR A 247 35.32 5.71 11.48
C THR A 247 34.93 4.22 11.39
N ALA A 248 35.83 3.31 11.78
CA ALA A 248 35.51 1.89 11.90
C ALA A 248 34.48 1.64 13.01
N ALA A 249 34.69 2.15 14.22
CA ALA A 249 33.76 1.99 15.35
C ALA A 249 32.38 2.57 15.05
N PHE A 250 32.31 3.75 14.42
CA PHE A 250 31.06 4.40 14.04
C PHE A 250 30.27 3.68 12.95
N SER A 251 30.85 2.70 12.25
CA SER A 251 30.13 1.92 11.23
C SER A 251 29.29 0.79 11.84
N PHE A 252 29.60 0.36 13.08
CA PHE A 252 28.83 -0.66 13.79
C PHE A 252 27.73 -0.10 14.68
N VAL A 253 27.84 1.16 15.15
CA VAL A 253 26.83 1.78 16.03
C VAL A 253 25.43 1.83 15.39
N PRO A 254 25.24 2.23 14.11
CA PRO A 254 23.90 2.39 13.52
C PRO A 254 23.03 1.11 13.54
N PRO A 255 23.52 -0.08 13.15
CA PRO A 255 22.69 -1.28 13.20
C PRO A 255 22.32 -1.66 14.64
N PHE A 256 23.21 -1.52 15.63
CA PHE A 256 22.87 -1.79 17.03
C PHE A 256 21.80 -0.84 17.56
N VAL A 257 21.92 0.46 17.28
CA VAL A 257 20.90 1.45 17.62
C VAL A 257 19.58 1.11 16.93
N GLY A 258 19.62 0.73 15.65
CA GLY A 258 18.43 0.35 14.90
C GLY A 258 17.75 -0.91 15.44
N VAL A 259 18.50 -1.93 15.86
CA VAL A 259 17.96 -3.12 16.53
C VAL A 259 17.29 -2.75 17.84
N ALA A 260 17.95 -1.95 18.69
CA ALA A 260 17.39 -1.49 19.96
C ALA A 260 16.08 -0.71 19.78
N LEU A 261 16.03 0.19 18.78
CA LEU A 261 14.82 0.91 18.42
C LEU A 261 13.74 -0.02 17.85
N GLY A 262 14.12 -1.04 17.07
CA GLY A 262 13.20 -2.05 16.56
C GLY A 262 12.54 -2.89 17.65
N LEU A 263 13.31 -3.30 18.66
CA LEU A 263 12.79 -3.96 19.86
C LEU A 263 11.79 -3.05 20.60
N GLY A 264 12.14 -1.77 20.77
CA GLY A 264 11.24 -0.78 21.38
C GLY A 264 9.94 -0.61 20.58
N ALA A 265 10.03 -0.51 19.25
CA ALA A 265 8.87 -0.39 18.37
C ALA A 265 7.94 -1.61 18.44
N PHE A 266 8.50 -2.82 18.50
CA PHE A 266 7.72 -4.04 18.69
C PHE A 266 6.94 -4.04 20.02
N VAL A 267 7.62 -3.70 21.12
CA VAL A 267 6.98 -3.66 22.45
C VAL A 267 5.87 -2.62 22.48
N ALA A 268 6.14 -1.42 21.95
CA ALA A 268 5.14 -0.36 21.84
C ALA A 268 3.94 -0.78 20.98
N ARG A 269 4.18 -1.34 19.80
CA ARG A 269 3.12 -1.82 18.89
C ARG A 269 2.24 -2.86 19.57
N ASN A 270 2.82 -3.81 20.29
CA ASN A 270 2.08 -4.84 21.02
C ASN A 270 1.26 -4.27 22.18
N ALA A 271 1.77 -3.27 22.90
CA ALA A 271 1.01 -2.58 23.94
C ALA A 271 -0.21 -1.84 23.36
N PHE A 272 -0.01 -1.08 22.28
CA PHE A 272 -1.12 -0.37 21.61
C PHE A 272 -2.14 -1.32 20.95
N SER A 273 -1.66 -2.43 20.38
CA SER A 273 -2.54 -3.44 19.80
C SER A 273 -3.42 -4.11 20.86
N ASP A 274 -2.88 -4.38 22.06
CA ASP A 274 -3.65 -4.92 23.20
C ASP A 274 -4.70 -3.92 23.70
N ASP A 275 -4.35 -2.63 23.81
CA ASP A 275 -5.28 -1.56 24.17
C ASP A 275 -6.46 -1.49 23.18
N MET A 276 -6.16 -1.53 21.88
CA MET A 276 -7.18 -1.51 20.82
C MET A 276 -8.04 -2.78 20.79
N ALA A 277 -7.43 -3.95 20.99
CA ALA A 277 -8.15 -5.23 21.03
C ALA A 277 -9.11 -5.30 22.22
N TYR A 278 -8.69 -4.80 23.38
CA TYR A 278 -9.56 -4.67 24.54
C TYR A 278 -10.73 -3.71 24.28
N GLU A 279 -10.45 -2.53 23.73
CA GLU A 279 -11.50 -1.55 23.41
C GLU A 279 -12.51 -2.10 22.39
N ALA A 280 -12.05 -2.85 21.39
CA ALA A 280 -12.94 -3.54 20.45
C ALA A 280 -13.83 -4.57 21.17
N ALA A 281 -13.25 -5.44 22.00
CA ALA A 281 -14.00 -6.43 22.77
C ALA A 281 -15.00 -5.78 23.75
N ARG A 282 -14.60 -4.68 24.39
CA ARG A 282 -15.42 -3.88 25.31
C ARG A 282 -16.56 -3.19 24.59
N THR A 283 -16.34 -2.68 23.37
CA THR A 283 -17.37 -2.02 22.55
C THR A 283 -18.44 -3.01 22.10
N GLU A 284 -18.04 -4.23 21.73
CA GLU A 284 -19.00 -5.31 21.44
C GLU A 284 -19.79 -5.72 22.69
N ASN A 285 -19.17 -5.62 23.89
CA ASN A 285 -19.79 -5.87 25.20
C ASN A 285 -20.55 -7.20 25.27
N THR A 286 -19.97 -8.26 24.69
CA THR A 286 -20.50 -9.63 24.76
C THR A 286 -19.57 -10.52 25.58
N SER A 287 -20.12 -11.56 26.20
CA SER A 287 -19.33 -12.57 26.91
C SER A 287 -18.33 -13.27 25.97
N ILE A 288 -18.73 -13.50 24.71
CA ILE A 288 -17.90 -14.13 23.68
C ILE A 288 -16.68 -13.27 23.31
N SER A 289 -16.86 -11.98 23.06
CA SER A 289 -15.78 -11.07 22.64
C SER A 289 -14.74 -10.89 23.74
N LEU A 290 -15.17 -10.64 24.98
CA LEU A 290 -14.29 -10.55 26.15
C LEU A 290 -13.63 -11.89 26.49
N GLY A 291 -14.35 -13.00 26.33
CA GLY A 291 -13.80 -14.35 26.47
C GLY A 291 -12.69 -14.62 25.45
N THR A 292 -12.88 -14.20 24.20
CA THR A 292 -11.89 -14.36 23.12
C THR A 292 -10.65 -13.50 23.38
N TYR A 293 -10.82 -12.25 23.83
CA TYR A 293 -9.71 -11.39 24.24
C TYR A 293 -8.85 -12.04 25.34
N LEU A 294 -9.50 -12.56 26.38
CA LEU A 294 -8.82 -13.24 27.49
C LEU A 294 -8.14 -14.54 27.05
N ALA A 295 -8.79 -15.33 26.18
CA ALA A 295 -8.25 -16.57 25.64
C ALA A 295 -7.03 -16.32 24.73
N ALA A 296 -7.03 -15.21 24.00
CA ALA A 296 -5.91 -14.77 23.17
C ALA A 296 -4.71 -14.23 23.98
N GLY A 297 -4.84 -14.19 25.31
CA GLY A 297 -3.76 -13.85 26.23
C GLY A 297 -3.62 -12.37 26.55
N GLY A 298 -4.67 -11.55 26.31
CA GLY A 298 -4.70 -10.13 26.68
C GLY A 298 -4.22 -9.89 28.12
N ARG A 299 -3.19 -9.05 28.28
CA ARG A 299 -2.46 -8.88 29.56
C ARG A 299 -2.80 -7.58 30.25
N ARG A 300 -2.81 -6.45 29.54
CA ARG A 300 -2.86 -5.13 30.16
C ARG A 300 -4.21 -4.82 30.80
N HIS A 301 -5.30 -5.25 30.15
CA HIS A 301 -6.67 -5.07 30.63
C HIS A 301 -7.30 -6.36 31.13
N ARG A 302 -6.48 -7.35 31.53
CA ARG A 302 -6.94 -8.69 31.88
C ARG A 302 -7.96 -8.69 33.02
N ASP A 303 -7.70 -7.93 34.08
CA ASP A 303 -8.57 -7.91 35.25
C ASP A 303 -9.88 -7.16 34.97
N GLN A 304 -9.82 -6.09 34.19
CA GLN A 304 -11.00 -5.35 33.74
C GLN A 304 -11.89 -6.22 32.84
N ALA A 305 -11.29 -6.92 31.88
CA ALA A 305 -12.01 -7.85 31.00
C ALA A 305 -12.63 -9.01 31.79
N ARG A 306 -11.94 -9.55 32.80
CA ARG A 306 -12.48 -10.62 33.68
C ARG A 306 -13.65 -10.16 34.52
N ALA A 307 -13.53 -9.01 35.16
CA ALA A 307 -14.60 -8.43 35.97
C ALA A 307 -15.84 -8.20 35.09
N ARG A 308 -15.65 -7.62 33.90
CA ARG A 308 -16.75 -7.36 32.96
C ARG A 308 -17.36 -8.64 32.40
N LEU A 309 -16.55 -9.65 32.10
CA LEU A 309 -17.03 -10.95 31.64
C LEU A 309 -17.90 -11.62 32.70
N ALA A 310 -17.48 -11.61 33.97
CA ALA A 310 -18.25 -12.18 35.07
C ALA A 310 -19.61 -11.48 35.25
N GLU A 311 -19.65 -10.15 35.13
CA GLU A 311 -20.89 -9.37 35.17
C GLU A 311 -21.84 -9.75 34.01
N LEU A 312 -21.32 -9.85 32.79
CA LEU A 312 -22.11 -10.25 31.63
C LEU A 312 -22.64 -11.68 31.76
N GLN A 313 -21.83 -12.60 32.24
CA GLN A 313 -22.24 -13.99 32.49
C GLN A 313 -23.33 -14.07 33.56
N ALA A 314 -23.19 -13.35 34.67
CA ALA A 314 -24.22 -13.29 35.71
C ALA A 314 -25.54 -12.73 35.16
N ARG A 315 -25.47 -11.71 34.30
CA ARG A 315 -26.64 -11.14 33.62
C ARG A 315 -27.29 -12.14 32.66
N GLU A 316 -26.49 -12.84 31.85
CA GLU A 316 -26.97 -13.89 30.94
C GLU A 316 -27.67 -15.03 31.70
N THR A 317 -27.11 -15.47 32.84
CA THR A 317 -27.75 -16.47 33.71
C THR A 317 -29.08 -15.96 34.27
N SER A 318 -29.13 -14.72 34.75
CA SER A 318 -30.38 -14.15 35.28
C SER A 318 -31.47 -14.03 34.23
N LEU A 319 -31.12 -13.66 32.99
CA LEU A 319 -32.08 -13.60 31.88
C LEU A 319 -32.60 -14.99 31.50
N HIS A 320 -31.71 -15.98 31.49
CA HIS A 320 -32.11 -17.37 31.21
C HIS A 320 -33.06 -17.91 32.28
N GLU A 321 -32.80 -17.64 33.56
CA GLU A 321 -33.71 -17.99 34.65
C GLU A 321 -35.08 -17.31 34.51
N THR A 322 -35.12 -16.02 34.15
CA THR A 322 -36.40 -15.33 33.92
C THR A 322 -37.17 -15.89 32.73
N ASP A 323 -36.50 -16.27 31.64
CA ASP A 323 -37.13 -16.89 30.47
C ASP A 323 -37.71 -18.26 30.82
N VAL A 324 -36.98 -19.05 31.61
CA VAL A 324 -37.46 -20.36 32.10
C VAL A 324 -38.68 -20.20 33.00
N LEU A 325 -38.67 -19.24 33.93
CA LEU A 325 -39.81 -18.96 34.80
C LEU A 325 -41.03 -18.44 34.03
N GLN A 326 -40.83 -17.55 33.05
CA GLN A 326 -41.92 -17.07 32.20
C GLN A 326 -42.52 -18.22 31.37
N LYS A 327 -41.68 -19.11 30.84
CA LYS A 327 -42.14 -20.29 30.12
C LYS A 327 -42.94 -21.23 31.02
N GLN A 328 -42.47 -21.49 32.25
CA GLN A 328 -43.20 -22.29 33.24
C GLN A 328 -44.54 -21.66 33.61
N MET A 329 -44.58 -20.35 33.89
CA MET A 329 -45.83 -19.65 34.18
C MET A 329 -46.81 -19.70 33.00
N HIS A 330 -46.32 -19.58 31.76
CA HIS A 330 -47.16 -19.71 30.57
C HIS A 330 -47.69 -21.13 30.39
N ASP A 331 -46.85 -22.14 30.63
CA ASP A 331 -47.24 -23.55 30.58
C ASP A 331 -48.27 -23.89 31.67
N ASP A 332 -48.12 -23.33 32.88
CA ASP A 332 -49.06 -23.53 34.00
C ASP A 332 -50.38 -22.79 33.77
N GLN A 333 -50.36 -21.55 33.25
CA GLN A 333 -51.58 -20.82 32.85
C GLN A 333 -52.34 -21.54 31.73
N ASN A 334 -51.63 -22.12 30.75
CA ASN A 334 -52.25 -22.92 29.71
C ASN A 334 -52.81 -24.24 30.24
N LYS A 335 -52.17 -24.88 31.23
CA LYS A 335 -52.72 -26.08 31.89
C LYS A 335 -54.00 -25.76 32.66
N ASP A 336 -54.07 -24.64 33.37
CA ASP A 336 -55.29 -24.22 34.08
C ASP A 336 -56.43 -23.82 33.12
N ALA A 337 -56.11 -23.27 31.95
CA ALA A 337 -57.08 -22.99 30.88
C ALA A 337 -57.64 -24.27 30.21
N ILE A 338 -56.86 -25.36 30.18
CA ILE A 338 -57.28 -26.63 29.57
C ILE A 338 -58.16 -27.49 30.50
N TRP A 339 -58.10 -27.28 31.82
CA TRP A 339 -58.90 -28.05 32.81
C TRP A 339 -60.14 -27.35 33.38
N LYS A 340 -60.49 -26.15 32.87
CA LYS A 340 -61.76 -25.48 33.15
C LYS A 340 -62.38 -24.87 31.88
N SER A 341 -62.69 -25.71 30.90
CA SER A 341 -63.77 -25.38 29.96
C SER A 341 -65.02 -26.14 30.39
N PRO A 342 -65.95 -25.55 31.17
CA PRO A 342 -67.33 -25.98 31.10
C PRO A 342 -67.81 -25.67 29.67
N ASP A 343 -68.56 -26.57 29.06
CA ASP A 343 -69.21 -26.36 27.76
C ASP A 343 -69.82 -24.94 27.70
N VAL A 344 -69.14 -24.03 26.99
CA VAL A 344 -69.69 -22.71 26.69
C VAL A 344 -70.60 -22.89 25.48
N ASP A 345 -71.88 -23.10 25.76
CA ASP A 345 -72.96 -22.97 24.78
C ASP A 345 -72.98 -21.53 24.25
N LEU A 346 -72.17 -21.26 23.22
CA LEU A 346 -72.20 -20.00 22.49
C LEU A 346 -73.54 -19.88 21.78
N THR A 347 -74.31 -18.86 22.16
CA THR A 347 -75.56 -18.50 21.50
C THR A 347 -75.32 -18.26 19.99
N PRO A 348 -76.32 -18.49 19.12
CA PRO A 348 -76.20 -18.25 17.68
C PRO A 348 -75.70 -16.83 17.35
N GLU A 349 -76.05 -15.86 18.18
CA GLU A 349 -75.65 -14.46 18.05
C GLU A 349 -74.16 -14.24 18.36
N GLN A 350 -73.62 -14.93 19.38
CA GLN A 350 -72.18 -14.91 19.69
C GLN A 350 -71.35 -15.66 18.63
N ARG A 351 -71.88 -16.74 18.04
CA ARG A 351 -71.25 -17.40 16.87
C ARG A 351 -71.26 -16.49 15.64
N ALA A 352 -72.33 -15.75 15.39
CA ALA A 352 -72.41 -14.78 14.30
C ALA A 352 -71.43 -13.61 14.52
N LYS A 353 -71.25 -13.15 15.76
CA LYS A 353 -70.33 -12.07 16.11
C LYS A 353 -68.85 -12.51 16.06
N ALA A 354 -68.55 -13.74 16.47
CA ALA A 354 -67.23 -14.35 16.30
C ALA A 354 -66.92 -14.56 14.81
N ALA A 355 -67.85 -15.11 14.03
CA ALA A 355 -67.69 -15.27 12.58
C ALA A 355 -67.55 -13.93 11.84
N ALA A 356 -68.24 -12.87 12.30
CA ALA A 356 -68.10 -11.52 11.76
C ALA A 356 -66.71 -10.92 12.09
N LEU A 357 -66.20 -11.10 13.32
CA LEU A 357 -64.85 -10.66 13.71
C LEU A 357 -63.74 -11.40 12.93
N THR A 358 -63.90 -12.70 12.67
CA THR A 358 -62.97 -13.47 11.81
C THR A 358 -63.05 -13.04 10.35
N ARG A 359 -64.22 -12.59 9.87
CA ARG A 359 -64.41 -12.09 8.50
C ARG A 359 -63.85 -10.69 8.30
N THR A 360 -63.97 -9.78 9.28
CA THR A 360 -63.40 -8.42 9.21
C THR A 360 -61.87 -8.41 9.33
N SER A 361 -61.27 -9.43 9.96
CA SER A 361 -59.80 -9.58 10.04
C SER A 361 -59.17 -10.28 8.83
N LEU A 362 -59.98 -10.88 7.95
CA LEU A 362 -59.55 -11.55 6.71
C LEU A 362 -59.77 -10.72 5.43
N GLU A 363 -60.57 -9.65 5.48
CA GLU A 363 -60.92 -8.85 4.29
C GLU A 363 -60.02 -7.63 4.03
N ALA A 364 -58.90 -7.45 4.75
CA ALA A 364 -57.95 -6.35 4.53
C ALA A 364 -56.62 -6.74 3.84
N TYR A 365 -56.50 -7.95 3.30
CA TYR A 365 -55.30 -8.37 2.58
C TYR A 365 -55.68 -9.14 1.33
N GLU A 366 -55.45 -8.55 0.15
CA GLU A 366 -55.21 -9.36 -1.04
C GLU A 366 -53.88 -10.08 -0.85
N PRO A 367 -53.85 -11.43 -0.77
CA PRO A 367 -52.58 -12.13 -0.89
C PRO A 367 -52.05 -11.85 -2.29
N ILE A 368 -50.78 -11.41 -2.37
CA ILE A 368 -50.01 -11.56 -3.60
C ILE A 368 -50.01 -13.06 -3.88
N LYS A 369 -50.83 -13.48 -4.85
CA LYS A 369 -50.87 -14.87 -5.32
C LYS A 369 -49.45 -15.23 -5.72
N ALA A 370 -48.79 -16.08 -4.95
CA ALA A 370 -47.57 -16.75 -5.37
C ALA A 370 -47.86 -17.33 -6.75
N LYS A 371 -47.19 -16.81 -7.78
CA LYS A 371 -47.53 -17.08 -9.18
C LYS A 371 -47.39 -18.55 -9.56
N ASP A 372 -46.83 -19.37 -8.67
CA ASP A 372 -46.76 -20.80 -8.88
C ASP A 372 -46.88 -21.56 -7.54
N ALA A 373 -48.11 -21.92 -7.16
CA ALA A 373 -48.39 -22.76 -5.98
C ALA A 373 -47.62 -24.09 -6.00
N ASN A 374 -47.16 -24.53 -7.18
CA ASN A 374 -46.32 -25.72 -7.34
C ASN A 374 -44.90 -25.52 -6.81
N VAL A 375 -44.36 -24.31 -6.84
CA VAL A 375 -43.00 -24.01 -6.35
C VAL A 375 -42.96 -24.07 -4.82
N ALA A 376 -43.91 -23.42 -4.15
CA ALA A 376 -44.06 -23.50 -2.69
C ALA A 376 -44.31 -24.95 -2.23
N LYS A 377 -45.19 -25.69 -2.93
CA LYS A 377 -45.45 -27.11 -2.64
C LYS A 377 -44.21 -27.99 -2.85
N ARG A 378 -43.40 -27.73 -3.88
CA ARG A 378 -42.14 -28.45 -4.15
C ARG A 378 -41.07 -28.16 -3.10
N ILE A 379 -40.92 -26.89 -2.68
CA ILE A 379 -39.96 -26.48 -1.66
C ILE A 379 -40.36 -27.06 -0.30
N ASN A 380 -41.63 -26.96 0.09
CA ASN A 380 -42.12 -27.57 1.33
C ASN A 380 -41.97 -29.10 1.31
N GLY A 381 -42.19 -29.74 0.16
CA GLY A 381 -41.92 -31.17 -0.03
C GLY A 381 -40.43 -31.55 -0.01
N LEU A 382 -39.51 -30.63 -0.32
CA LEU A 382 -38.06 -30.83 -0.19
C LEU A 382 -37.60 -30.68 1.26
N LEU A 383 -38.10 -29.66 1.97
CA LEU A 383 -37.81 -29.44 3.39
C LEU A 383 -38.34 -30.60 4.25
N ALA A 384 -39.56 -31.07 3.97
CA ALA A 384 -40.14 -32.22 4.66
C ALA A 384 -39.29 -33.50 4.48
N ARG A 385 -38.80 -33.77 3.26
CA ARG A 385 -37.92 -34.92 2.97
C ARG A 385 -36.54 -34.79 3.61
N GLY A 386 -35.95 -33.60 3.59
CA GLY A 386 -34.67 -33.33 4.27
C GLY A 386 -34.71 -33.50 5.78
N SER A 387 -35.86 -33.23 6.40
CA SER A 387 -36.04 -33.50 7.83
C SER A 387 -36.01 -34.99 8.18
N GLN A 388 -36.40 -35.87 7.23
CA GLN A 388 -36.50 -37.32 7.43
C GLN A 388 -35.20 -38.07 7.13
N THR A 389 -34.38 -37.60 6.18
CA THR A 389 -33.14 -38.29 5.75
C THR A 389 -31.90 -37.95 6.57
N GLY A 390 -31.99 -37.03 7.55
CA GLY A 390 -30.87 -36.65 8.43
C GLY A 390 -29.81 -35.77 7.75
N ASP A 391 -29.89 -35.58 6.45
CA ASP A 391 -28.95 -34.77 5.66
C ASP A 391 -29.46 -33.32 5.54
N ARG A 392 -28.83 -32.42 6.31
CA ARG A 392 -29.39 -31.09 6.66
C ARG A 392 -28.70 -29.90 5.99
N ALA A 393 -28.19 -30.08 4.77
CA ALA A 393 -27.54 -29.02 4.01
C ALA A 393 -28.42 -28.53 2.84
N LEU A 394 -28.89 -27.29 2.92
CA LEU A 394 -29.53 -26.59 1.80
C LEU A 394 -28.50 -25.64 1.18
N THR A 395 -28.10 -25.92 -0.06
CA THR A 395 -27.21 -25.02 -0.81
C THR A 395 -28.03 -24.08 -1.66
N VAL A 396 -27.83 -22.77 -1.47
CA VAL A 396 -28.43 -21.72 -2.31
C VAL A 396 -27.33 -21.12 -3.18
N ARG A 397 -27.45 -21.29 -4.51
CA ARG A 397 -26.52 -20.68 -5.48
C ARG A 397 -27.17 -19.49 -6.16
N PHE A 398 -26.45 -18.37 -6.17
CA PHE A 398 -26.85 -17.15 -6.86
C PHE A 398 -25.96 -16.93 -8.08
N THR A 399 -26.57 -16.81 -9.26
CA THR A 399 -25.86 -16.37 -10.47
C THR A 399 -26.50 -15.06 -10.94
N ARG A 400 -25.68 -14.01 -11.10
CA ARG A 400 -26.10 -12.72 -11.65
C ARG A 400 -25.57 -12.60 -13.07
N SER A 401 -26.47 -12.45 -14.04
CA SER A 401 -26.12 -12.17 -15.43
C SER A 401 -26.79 -10.87 -15.88
N LEU A 402 -26.05 -10.03 -16.59
CA LEU A 402 -26.59 -8.84 -17.26
C LEU A 402 -26.73 -9.20 -18.74
N LYS A 403 -27.96 -9.22 -19.25
CA LYS A 403 -28.25 -9.62 -20.62
C LYS A 403 -28.50 -8.37 -21.47
N ASP A 404 -27.67 -8.19 -22.50
CA ASP A 404 -27.92 -7.16 -23.52
C ASP A 404 -28.99 -7.70 -24.49
N THR A 405 -30.15 -7.06 -24.54
CA THR A 405 -31.26 -7.47 -25.40
C THR A 405 -31.20 -6.85 -26.80
N THR A 406 -30.15 -6.10 -27.15
CA THR A 406 -30.14 -5.28 -28.39
C THR A 406 -28.91 -5.39 -29.31
N ALA A 407 -27.90 -6.20 -29.02
CA ALA A 407 -26.70 -6.29 -29.88
C ALA A 407 -26.65 -7.55 -30.77
N PRO A 408 -26.44 -7.40 -32.11
CA PRO A 408 -26.11 -8.53 -33.00
C PRO A 408 -24.71 -9.07 -32.71
N SER A 409 -24.52 -10.37 -32.95
CA SER A 409 -23.25 -11.06 -32.84
C SER A 409 -22.20 -10.46 -33.80
N ASP A 410 -20.96 -10.43 -33.33
CA ASP A 410 -19.74 -10.13 -34.06
C ASP A 410 -19.38 -8.64 -34.25
N ALA A 411 -18.60 -8.09 -33.32
CA ALA A 411 -17.30 -7.45 -33.61
C ALA A 411 -16.72 -6.73 -32.37
N GLY A 412 -15.45 -7.03 -32.06
CA GLY A 412 -14.49 -6.10 -31.45
C GLY A 412 -14.73 -5.67 -29.99
N ARG A 413 -14.27 -6.47 -29.02
CA ARG A 413 -14.18 -6.06 -27.61
C ARG A 413 -12.87 -5.29 -27.36
N LYS A 414 -12.95 -4.01 -27.01
CA LYS A 414 -11.90 -3.29 -26.26
C LYS A 414 -12.38 -3.11 -24.82
N TRP A 415 -11.51 -3.46 -23.88
CA TRP A 415 -11.81 -3.54 -22.45
C TRP A 415 -11.49 -2.22 -21.74
N PHE A 416 -12.33 -1.81 -20.79
CA PHE A 416 -12.05 -0.68 -19.89
C PHE A 416 -12.44 -1.01 -18.45
N GLU A 417 -11.38 -1.33 -17.69
CA GLU A 417 -11.03 -1.05 -16.28
C GLU A 417 -11.93 -0.18 -15.35
N GLY A 418 -12.89 -0.66 -14.56
CA GLY A 418 -13.71 0.11 -13.61
C GLY A 418 -13.67 -0.49 -12.19
N PRO A 419 -13.80 0.30 -11.11
CA PRO A 419 -13.58 -0.17 -9.75
C PRO A 419 -14.62 -1.20 -9.33
N ALA A 420 -14.15 -2.35 -8.86
CA ALA A 420 -14.96 -3.49 -8.48
C ALA A 420 -15.91 -3.19 -7.32
N LEU A 421 -17.17 -3.63 -7.43
CA LEU A 421 -18.24 -3.54 -6.43
C LEU A 421 -18.06 -4.60 -5.31
N ASP A 422 -16.83 -4.88 -4.88
CA ASP A 422 -16.52 -6.01 -4.01
C ASP A 422 -17.19 -5.89 -2.62
N GLY A 423 -17.34 -4.66 -2.11
CA GLY A 423 -18.05 -4.43 -0.85
C GLY A 423 -19.58 -4.61 -0.92
N PHE A 424 -20.17 -4.54 -2.12
CA PHE A 424 -21.62 -4.57 -2.31
C PHE A 424 -22.20 -5.99 -2.18
N GLN A 425 -21.50 -7.01 -2.71
CA GLN A 425 -21.94 -8.40 -2.68
C GLN A 425 -21.85 -8.99 -1.25
N ASP A 426 -20.79 -8.64 -0.52
CA ASP A 426 -20.55 -9.11 0.85
C ASP A 426 -21.61 -8.67 1.87
N ILE A 427 -22.22 -7.49 1.68
CA ILE A 427 -23.25 -6.97 2.60
C ILE A 427 -24.55 -7.72 2.41
N ALA A 428 -24.98 -7.91 1.16
CA ALA A 428 -26.17 -8.69 0.83
C ALA A 428 -26.03 -10.13 1.36
N PHE A 429 -24.88 -10.75 1.10
CA PHE A 429 -24.60 -12.12 1.50
C PHE A 429 -24.62 -12.31 3.03
N ARG A 430 -24.05 -11.35 3.78
CA ARG A 430 -24.09 -11.35 5.25
C ARG A 430 -25.50 -11.17 5.79
N ALA A 431 -26.32 -10.32 5.18
CA ALA A 431 -27.70 -10.12 5.58
C ALA A 431 -28.53 -11.41 5.35
N PHE A 432 -28.41 -12.04 4.19
CA PHE A 432 -29.05 -13.32 3.90
C PHE A 432 -28.60 -14.42 4.87
N ARG A 433 -27.29 -14.58 5.07
CA ARG A 433 -26.76 -15.58 6.02
C ARG A 433 -27.27 -15.35 7.45
N LYS A 434 -27.38 -14.09 7.88
CA LYS A 434 -27.88 -13.76 9.23
C LYS A 434 -29.36 -14.10 9.39
N VAL A 435 -30.23 -13.66 8.47
CA VAL A 435 -31.68 -13.90 8.57
C VAL A 435 -32.00 -15.38 8.48
N PHE A 436 -31.48 -16.04 7.45
CA PHE A 436 -31.81 -17.44 7.20
C PHE A 436 -31.06 -18.35 8.18
N GLY A 437 -29.80 -18.05 8.51
CA GLY A 437 -29.04 -18.84 9.49
C GLY A 437 -29.59 -18.79 10.91
N GLN A 438 -30.18 -17.66 11.34
CA GLN A 438 -30.79 -17.55 12.67
C GLN A 438 -32.15 -18.25 12.73
N THR A 439 -32.91 -18.27 11.64
CA THR A 439 -34.28 -18.78 11.64
C THR A 439 -34.36 -20.29 11.37
N PHE A 440 -33.37 -20.87 10.69
CA PHE A 440 -33.39 -22.27 10.28
C PHE A 440 -32.52 -23.22 11.11
N SER A 441 -31.99 -22.83 12.27
CA SER A 441 -31.19 -23.75 13.11
C SER A 441 -32.03 -24.98 13.51
N PRO A 442 -31.83 -26.17 12.91
CA PRO A 442 -30.52 -26.79 12.66
C PRO A 442 -30.10 -27.07 11.19
N LEU A 443 -30.76 -26.51 10.17
CA LEU A 443 -30.34 -26.59 8.76
C LEU A 443 -29.11 -25.72 8.49
N VAL A 444 -28.03 -26.33 8.01
CA VAL A 444 -26.82 -25.60 7.59
C VAL A 444 -27.08 -25.05 6.19
N LEU A 445 -27.36 -23.74 6.12
CA LEU A 445 -27.47 -23.04 4.85
C LEU A 445 -26.06 -22.69 4.37
N ASP A 446 -25.52 -23.52 3.49
CA ASP A 446 -24.22 -23.28 2.86
C ASP A 446 -24.43 -22.40 1.63
N VAL A 447 -24.21 -21.11 1.80
CA VAL A 447 -24.23 -20.16 0.70
C VAL A 447 -22.81 -20.10 0.14
N LYS A 448 -22.57 -20.78 -0.98
CA LYS A 448 -21.26 -20.78 -1.66
C LYS A 448 -21.20 -19.68 -2.70
N GLN A 449 -20.21 -18.81 -2.57
CA GLN A 449 -19.76 -17.93 -3.66
C GLN A 449 -18.64 -18.68 -4.40
N THR A 450 -18.92 -19.18 -5.60
CA THR A 450 -17.88 -19.82 -6.42
C THR A 450 -17.15 -18.74 -7.20
N THR A 451 -15.99 -18.29 -6.70
CA THR A 451 -15.14 -17.28 -7.36
C THR A 451 -13.93 -17.88 -8.10
N SER A 452 -13.93 -19.19 -8.35
CA SER A 452 -12.82 -19.87 -9.02
C SER A 452 -13.33 -20.97 -9.96
N ASP A 453 -13.78 -20.57 -11.15
CA ASP A 453 -13.90 -21.43 -12.31
C ASP A 453 -13.14 -20.73 -13.45
N PRO A 454 -12.11 -21.34 -14.07
CA PRO A 454 -11.30 -20.68 -15.11
C PRO A 454 -12.09 -20.27 -16.37
N ASP A 455 -13.35 -20.69 -16.51
CA ASP A 455 -14.26 -20.25 -17.57
C ASP A 455 -15.25 -19.13 -17.15
N LEU A 456 -15.08 -18.53 -15.96
CA LEU A 456 -15.90 -17.41 -15.50
C LEU A 456 -15.05 -16.18 -15.14
N ALA A 457 -14.74 -15.36 -16.13
CA ALA A 457 -14.26 -14.00 -15.92
C ALA A 457 -15.44 -13.05 -15.64
N ILE A 458 -15.46 -12.39 -14.48
CA ILE A 458 -16.34 -11.23 -14.28
C ILE A 458 -15.70 -10.06 -15.01
N VAL A 459 -16.11 -9.84 -16.26
CA VAL A 459 -15.71 -8.68 -17.02
C VAL A 459 -16.88 -7.73 -17.17
N TYR A 460 -16.70 -6.49 -16.73
CA TYR A 460 -17.65 -5.40 -16.96
C TYR A 460 -17.43 -4.79 -18.34
N GLN A 461 -18.53 -4.59 -19.08
CA GLN A 461 -18.59 -3.63 -20.17
C GLN A 461 -19.83 -2.76 -19.95
N VAL A 462 -19.62 -1.47 -19.72
CA VAL A 462 -20.67 -0.46 -19.72
C VAL A 462 -20.60 0.23 -21.08
N LYS A 463 -21.58 0.00 -21.95
CA LYS A 463 -21.75 0.79 -23.16
C LYS A 463 -22.80 1.87 -22.87
N ARG A 464 -22.45 3.13 -23.15
CA ARG A 464 -23.36 4.27 -23.04
C ARG A 464 -24.35 4.19 -24.21
N ALA A 465 -25.53 3.62 -23.98
CA ALA A 465 -26.70 3.86 -24.82
C ALA A 465 -27.42 5.10 -24.29
N ALA A 466 -28.08 5.86 -25.17
CA ALA A 466 -28.85 7.05 -24.80
C ALA A 466 -30.00 6.74 -23.83
N ASP A 467 -30.41 5.46 -23.76
CA ASP A 467 -31.40 4.94 -22.82
C ASP A 467 -30.81 3.75 -22.06
N LEU A 468 -30.65 3.87 -20.74
CA LEU A 468 -30.13 2.82 -19.85
C LEU A 468 -31.17 1.69 -19.71
N ASP A 469 -31.15 0.71 -20.61
CA ASP A 469 -31.89 -0.56 -20.46
C ASP A 469 -31.05 -1.55 -19.65
N VAL A 470 -31.33 -1.63 -18.34
CA VAL A 470 -30.69 -2.60 -17.44
C VAL A 470 -31.75 -3.51 -16.85
N GLU A 471 -31.74 -4.78 -17.26
CA GLU A 471 -32.51 -5.86 -16.65
C GLU A 471 -31.63 -6.65 -15.68
N VAL A 472 -32.13 -6.87 -14.45
CA VAL A 472 -31.43 -7.68 -13.45
C VAL A 472 -32.16 -9.02 -13.34
N VAL A 473 -31.48 -10.10 -13.73
CA VAL A 473 -31.99 -11.47 -13.62
C VAL A 473 -31.23 -12.19 -12.51
N PHE A 474 -31.98 -12.80 -11.59
CA PHE A 474 -31.43 -13.73 -10.60
C PHE A 474 -31.84 -15.15 -10.95
N ASP A 475 -30.83 -15.99 -11.18
CA ASP A 475 -31.03 -17.43 -11.25
C ASP A 475 -30.76 -18.00 -9.87
N VAL A 476 -31.81 -18.49 -9.21
CA VAL A 476 -31.72 -19.04 -7.86
C VAL A 476 -31.96 -20.54 -7.95
N SER A 477 -31.01 -21.32 -7.44
CA SER A 477 -31.15 -22.77 -7.36
C SER A 477 -31.01 -23.26 -5.93
N PHE A 478 -31.94 -24.12 -5.52
CA PHE A 478 -31.93 -24.83 -4.25
C PHE A 478 -31.50 -26.27 -4.50
N ALA A 479 -30.36 -26.66 -3.92
CA ALA A 479 -29.89 -28.04 -3.97
C ALA A 479 -29.84 -28.64 -2.55
N MET A 480 -30.32 -29.87 -2.43
CA MET A 480 -30.06 -30.75 -1.28
C MET A 480 -28.83 -31.60 -1.59
N ALA A 481 -28.12 -32.08 -0.56
CA ALA A 481 -26.89 -32.86 -0.70
C ALA A 481 -27.00 -34.04 -1.70
N GLU A 482 -28.17 -34.68 -1.81
CA GLU A 482 -28.41 -35.82 -2.72
C GLU A 482 -29.60 -35.64 -3.70
N GLY A 483 -29.94 -34.40 -4.08
CA GLY A 483 -31.11 -34.11 -4.94
C GLY A 483 -30.80 -33.33 -6.23
N LYS A 484 -31.62 -33.52 -7.29
CA LYS A 484 -31.61 -32.61 -8.45
C LYS A 484 -31.99 -31.20 -7.97
N PRO A 485 -31.19 -30.16 -8.27
CA PRO A 485 -31.48 -28.80 -7.84
C PRO A 485 -32.82 -28.34 -8.39
N VAL A 486 -33.63 -27.70 -7.54
CA VAL A 486 -34.80 -26.96 -7.98
C VAL A 486 -34.36 -25.55 -8.27
N THR A 487 -34.29 -25.23 -9.55
CA THR A 487 -33.98 -23.89 -10.05
C THR A 487 -35.27 -23.15 -10.34
N PHE A 488 -35.34 -21.89 -9.95
CA PHE A 488 -36.35 -20.96 -10.41
C PHE A 488 -35.66 -19.67 -10.87
N HIS A 489 -36.24 -19.06 -11.89
CA HIS A 489 -35.74 -17.83 -12.49
C HIS A 489 -36.55 -16.67 -11.94
N LEU A 490 -35.87 -15.71 -11.32
CA LEU A 490 -36.48 -14.47 -10.87
C LEU A 490 -35.98 -13.33 -11.77
N THR A 491 -36.84 -12.92 -12.69
CA THR A 491 -36.60 -11.77 -13.56
C THR A 491 -37.20 -10.52 -12.94
N MET A 492 -36.41 -9.45 -12.82
CA MET A 492 -36.90 -8.15 -12.37
C MET A 492 -37.22 -7.27 -13.59
N PRO A 493 -38.51 -7.10 -13.96
CA PRO A 493 -38.87 -6.27 -15.09
C PRO A 493 -38.57 -4.81 -14.81
N ARG A 494 -38.37 -4.04 -15.89
CA ARG A 494 -38.07 -2.61 -15.86
C ARG A 494 -39.02 -1.84 -14.92
N PRO A 495 -38.49 -0.99 -14.03
CA PRO A 495 -39.33 -0.04 -13.31
C PRO A 495 -40.00 0.91 -14.31
N LYS A 496 -41.32 1.07 -14.22
CA LYS A 496 -42.03 2.08 -15.01
C LYS A 496 -41.64 3.52 -14.63
N ASP A 497 -41.20 3.70 -13.39
CA ASP A 497 -40.81 4.98 -12.79
C ASP A 497 -39.39 4.92 -12.21
N THR A 498 -38.77 6.09 -11.98
CA THR A 498 -37.45 6.19 -11.33
C THR A 498 -37.43 5.38 -10.03
N PRO A 499 -36.51 4.40 -9.91
CA PRO A 499 -36.51 3.49 -8.76
C PRO A 499 -36.22 4.27 -7.48
N LYS A 500 -37.13 4.17 -6.50
CA LYS A 500 -36.92 4.67 -5.14
C LYS A 500 -36.57 3.49 -4.23
N LEU A 501 -35.61 3.69 -3.32
CA LEU A 501 -35.37 2.75 -2.22
C LEU A 501 -36.60 2.68 -1.33
N ARG A 502 -36.96 1.46 -0.91
CA ARG A 502 -37.99 1.28 0.12
C ARG A 502 -37.49 1.83 1.46
N ALA A 503 -38.40 2.38 2.27
CA ALA A 503 -38.10 2.71 3.65
C ALA A 503 -37.63 1.43 4.39
N GLY A 504 -36.45 1.49 5.01
CA GLY A 504 -35.85 0.32 5.65
C GLY A 504 -35.21 -0.70 4.70
N SER A 505 -34.89 -0.31 3.45
CA SER A 505 -34.07 -1.15 2.56
C SER A 505 -32.78 -1.60 3.26
N LEU A 506 -32.32 -2.82 2.93
CA LEU A 506 -31.01 -3.31 3.38
C LEU A 506 -29.84 -2.48 2.83
N TYR A 507 -30.13 -1.62 1.85
CA TYR A 507 -29.14 -0.88 1.08
C TYR A 507 -29.19 0.62 1.39
N ARG A 508 -28.00 1.23 1.45
CA ARG A 508 -27.79 2.68 1.41
C ARG A 508 -27.05 2.99 0.12
N THR A 509 -27.58 3.88 -0.71
CA THR A 509 -26.87 4.39 -1.88
C THR A 509 -25.76 5.34 -1.46
N THR A 510 -24.70 5.41 -2.25
CA THR A 510 -23.63 6.40 -2.05
C THR A 510 -23.78 7.51 -3.09
N ASP A 511 -23.51 8.76 -2.71
CA ASP A 511 -23.59 9.93 -3.62
C ASP A 511 -22.45 9.91 -4.68
N ARG A 512 -22.49 8.95 -5.60
CA ARG A 512 -21.45 8.73 -6.63
C ARG A 512 -21.89 9.13 -8.05
N GLY A 513 -22.87 10.02 -8.14
CA GLY A 513 -23.39 10.57 -9.39
C GLY A 513 -24.57 9.77 -9.96
N PRO A 514 -25.41 10.39 -10.81
CA PRO A 514 -26.79 9.95 -11.06
C PRO A 514 -26.92 8.60 -11.77
N ILE A 515 -25.94 8.22 -12.60
CA ILE A 515 -25.97 6.94 -13.32
C ILE A 515 -25.56 5.77 -12.41
N VAL A 516 -24.52 5.97 -11.60
CA VAL A 516 -24.06 4.96 -10.62
C VAL A 516 -25.15 4.76 -9.57
N GLU A 517 -25.76 5.86 -9.13
CA GLU A 517 -26.89 5.85 -8.21
C GLU A 517 -28.09 5.09 -8.79
N GLN A 518 -28.47 5.28 -10.06
CA GLN A 518 -29.56 4.52 -10.68
C GLN A 518 -29.27 3.01 -10.76
N CYS A 519 -28.03 2.62 -11.10
CA CYS A 519 -27.62 1.21 -11.12
C CYS A 519 -27.59 0.59 -9.71
N GLU A 520 -27.16 1.36 -8.70
CA GLU A 520 -27.21 0.97 -7.29
C GLU A 520 -28.65 0.82 -6.80
N LEU A 521 -29.54 1.76 -7.15
CA LEU A 521 -30.97 1.73 -6.83
C LEU A 521 -31.70 0.55 -7.47
N LEU A 522 -31.43 0.28 -8.75
CA LEU A 522 -31.97 -0.89 -9.45
C LEU A 522 -31.50 -2.19 -8.80
N SER A 523 -30.20 -2.29 -8.51
CA SER A 523 -29.63 -3.47 -7.86
C SER A 523 -30.22 -3.66 -6.45
N ALA A 524 -30.28 -2.60 -5.64
CA ALA A 524 -30.86 -2.63 -4.31
C ALA A 524 -32.33 -3.09 -4.32
N ARG A 525 -33.14 -2.54 -5.23
CA ARG A 525 -34.54 -2.94 -5.40
C ARG A 525 -34.68 -4.39 -5.85
N ALA A 526 -33.79 -4.84 -6.74
CA ALA A 526 -33.75 -6.22 -7.21
C ALA A 526 -33.47 -7.19 -6.06
N PHE A 527 -32.50 -6.87 -5.20
CA PHE A 527 -32.19 -7.66 -4.01
C PHE A 527 -33.29 -7.59 -2.94
N ASP A 528 -33.90 -6.43 -2.73
CA ASP A 528 -35.04 -6.29 -1.82
C ASP A 528 -36.21 -7.18 -2.26
N ARG A 529 -36.51 -7.25 -3.57
CA ARG A 529 -37.53 -8.16 -4.09
C ARG A 529 -37.13 -9.62 -3.96
N LEU A 530 -35.88 -9.95 -4.27
CA LEU A 530 -35.37 -11.32 -4.07
C LEU A 530 -35.51 -11.75 -2.61
N TYR A 531 -35.20 -10.87 -1.67
CA TYR A 531 -35.41 -11.12 -0.25
C TYR A 531 -36.88 -11.37 0.06
N ASP A 532 -37.79 -10.55 -0.44
CA ASP A 532 -39.23 -10.68 -0.20
C ASP A 532 -39.79 -12.01 -0.73
N GLU A 533 -39.39 -12.40 -1.94
CA GLU A 533 -39.79 -13.67 -2.56
C GLU A 533 -39.24 -14.86 -1.77
N LEU A 534 -37.96 -14.82 -1.41
CA LEU A 534 -37.35 -15.85 -0.57
C LEU A 534 -38.03 -15.91 0.80
N TYR A 535 -38.30 -14.78 1.42
CA TYR A 535 -38.97 -14.71 2.71
C TYR A 535 -40.38 -15.30 2.66
N ALA A 536 -41.18 -14.93 1.65
CA ALA A 536 -42.55 -15.42 1.47
C ALA A 536 -42.62 -16.93 1.23
N LEU A 537 -41.55 -17.54 0.67
CA LEU A 537 -41.48 -18.99 0.50
C LEU A 537 -41.42 -19.75 1.84
N PHE A 538 -40.92 -19.13 2.90
CA PHE A 538 -40.69 -19.82 4.17
C PHE A 538 -41.48 -19.29 5.35
N PHE A 539 -41.94 -18.04 5.30
CA PHE A 539 -42.57 -17.35 6.42
C PHE A 539 -43.92 -16.78 6.04
N SER A 540 -44.87 -16.83 6.98
CA SER A 540 -46.14 -16.13 6.91
C SER A 540 -46.06 -14.79 7.67
N GLY A 541 -46.84 -13.80 7.23
CA GLY A 541 -46.91 -12.47 7.85
C GLY A 541 -46.11 -11.37 7.14
N PRO A 542 -46.11 -10.14 7.68
CA PRO A 542 -45.48 -9.00 7.03
C PRO A 542 -43.97 -9.20 6.89
N ILE A 543 -43.44 -8.90 5.71
CA ILE A 543 -42.01 -9.00 5.40
C ILE A 543 -41.24 -8.07 6.33
N ARG A 544 -40.23 -8.62 7.02
CA ARG A 544 -39.37 -7.85 7.90
C ARG A 544 -37.95 -7.88 7.40
N VAL A 545 -37.47 -6.72 6.98
CA VAL A 545 -36.06 -6.49 6.79
C VAL A 545 -35.45 -6.24 8.17
N PRO A 546 -34.40 -6.96 8.60
CA PRO A 546 -33.71 -6.63 9.84
C PRO A 546 -32.91 -5.36 9.61
N VAL A 547 -33.59 -4.23 9.78
CA VAL A 547 -32.91 -2.95 9.95
C VAL A 547 -32.35 -2.95 11.38
N ALA A 548 -31.12 -2.47 11.56
CA ALA A 548 -30.54 -2.26 12.88
C ALA A 548 -31.31 -1.14 13.60
N VAL A 549 -32.49 -1.45 14.12
CA VAL A 549 -33.26 -0.55 14.99
C VAL A 549 -32.93 -0.95 16.43
N PRO A 550 -32.50 0.00 17.29
CA PRO A 550 -32.36 -0.28 18.69
C PRO A 550 -33.75 -0.51 19.31
N SER A 551 -33.95 -1.70 19.86
CA SER A 551 -34.82 -1.91 21.04
C SER A 551 -36.34 -1.75 20.88
N ALA A 552 -36.94 -2.14 19.76
CA ALA A 552 -38.39 -2.42 19.73
C ALA A 552 -38.63 -3.94 19.71
N THR A 553 -39.32 -4.45 20.74
CA THR A 553 -39.71 -5.86 20.87
C THR A 553 -40.80 -6.17 19.84
N VAL A 554 -40.40 -6.69 18.68
CA VAL A 554 -41.36 -7.14 17.65
C VAL A 554 -41.33 -8.66 17.59
N ALA A 555 -42.48 -9.31 17.77
CA ALA A 555 -42.62 -10.77 17.83
C ALA A 555 -42.02 -11.45 16.58
N PRO A 556 -41.29 -12.58 16.71
CA PRO A 556 -40.62 -13.25 15.60
C PRO A 556 -41.63 -13.70 14.52
N PRO A 557 -41.20 -13.77 13.25
CA PRO A 557 -42.07 -14.24 12.17
C PRO A 557 -42.39 -15.73 12.30
N THR A 558 -43.60 -16.12 11.91
CA THR A 558 -44.07 -17.50 12.00
C THR A 558 -43.69 -18.25 10.71
N PRO A 559 -42.91 -19.35 10.80
CA PRO A 559 -42.67 -20.21 9.63
C PRO A 559 -44.00 -20.81 9.13
N HIS A 560 -44.08 -21.10 7.83
CA HIS A 560 -45.20 -21.87 7.26
C HIS A 560 -45.27 -23.29 7.81
#